data_AF-A0A536ZM29-F1
#
_entry.id   AF-A0A536ZM29-F1
#
_cell.length_a   1.000
_cell.length_b   1.000
_cell.length_c   1.000
_cell.angle_alpha   90.00
_cell.angle_beta   90.00
_cell.angle_gamma   90.00
#
_symmetry.space_group_name_H-M   'P 1'
#
loop_
_entity.id
_entity.type
_entity.pdbx_description
1 polymer ?
#
loop_
_entity_poly.entity_id
_entity_poly.type
_entity_poly.pdbx_seq_one_letter_code
_entity_poly.pdbx_strand_id
1 'polypeptide(L)'
;MRDPELKYVSPSAIKDWEATLTRWTRRARMDDVADWRRAAAERARAFQEVVAIFHDEGVPLLTGSDSLNPWNVPGASLHAELANFVAAGMTPYQALRCATAEAGRFLGDGSGTLAVGKRADFIVTRSDPLRDLGALRSIEAVGVNGYYLPRAELDQLLSQRAALASAPPRLPATSLPNASIWVERIVGAQAGRISFRHTRRPDGGWLVEERHAVAVPRRHVERRNSRLVLDADFKLRSCEYTIDSFAGTERGTITRSANGYEIEAKGLDGRESRHAVKTEPLLPSERLTVTLWPLLVQRAGAAPILDVDEGTLVVREMTFGESQLSVRRPTHLTEQRYRFGADGKFAGMQETM
;
A
#
# COMPACT_ATOMS: atom_id res chain seq x y z
N MET A 1 0.23 -27.03 11.38
CA MET A 1 1.60 -26.76 10.91
C MET A 1 1.92 -25.30 11.23
N ARG A 2 3.16 -24.96 11.63
CA ARG A 2 3.58 -23.55 11.72
C ARG A 2 4.31 -23.22 10.42
N ASP A 3 3.67 -22.49 9.53
CA ASP A 3 4.31 -21.98 8.33
C ASP A 3 5.28 -20.83 8.73
N PRO A 4 6.58 -20.92 8.39
CA PRO A 4 7.56 -19.90 8.75
C PRO A 4 7.33 -18.56 8.05
N GLU A 5 6.57 -18.51 6.95
CA GLU A 5 6.33 -17.29 6.17
C GLU A 5 5.26 -16.39 6.81
N LEU A 6 4.47 -16.93 7.76
CA LEU A 6 3.51 -16.17 8.57
C LEU A 6 4.15 -15.05 9.39
N LYS A 7 5.47 -15.08 9.62
CA LYS A 7 6.22 -13.97 10.25
C LYS A 7 6.14 -12.67 9.44
N TYR A 8 5.76 -12.73 8.17
CA TYR A 8 5.53 -11.58 7.30
C TYR A 8 4.05 -11.15 7.23
N VAL A 9 3.14 -11.81 7.96
CA VAL A 9 1.70 -11.51 8.00
C VAL A 9 1.31 -10.95 9.36
N SER A 10 0.46 -9.92 9.41
CA SER A 10 0.07 -9.33 10.69
C SER A 10 -0.91 -10.23 11.48
N PRO A 11 -0.88 -10.22 12.82
CA PRO A 11 -1.84 -10.98 13.64
C PRO A 11 -3.31 -10.67 13.35
N SER A 12 -3.65 -9.45 12.88
CA SER A 12 -5.01 -9.16 12.42
C SER A 12 -5.32 -9.92 11.13
N ALA A 13 -4.48 -9.80 10.10
CA ALA A 13 -4.71 -10.49 8.83
C ALA A 13 -4.81 -12.02 9.00
N ILE A 14 -4.04 -12.62 9.90
CA ILE A 14 -4.18 -14.06 10.26
C ILE A 14 -5.56 -14.33 10.86
N LYS A 15 -6.03 -13.52 11.82
CA LYS A 15 -7.37 -13.65 12.41
C LYS A 15 -8.50 -13.41 11.39
N ASP A 16 -8.32 -12.48 10.47
CA ASP A 16 -9.26 -12.18 9.39
C ASP A 16 -9.29 -13.32 8.35
N TRP A 17 -8.16 -13.99 8.11
CA TRP A 17 -8.07 -15.24 7.35
C TRP A 17 -8.78 -16.41 8.06
N GLU A 18 -8.62 -16.57 9.37
CA GLU A 18 -9.35 -17.59 10.18
C GLU A 18 -10.87 -17.36 10.16
N ALA A 19 -11.31 -16.10 10.32
CA ALA A 19 -12.70 -15.72 10.18
C ALA A 19 -13.22 -15.96 8.75
N THR A 20 -12.37 -15.79 7.73
CA THR A 20 -12.73 -16.08 6.34
C THR A 20 -12.88 -17.58 6.07
N LEU A 21 -11.96 -18.42 6.57
CA LEU A 21 -12.14 -19.88 6.52
C LEU A 21 -13.43 -20.32 7.22
N THR A 22 -13.76 -19.72 8.37
CA THR A 22 -15.01 -20.01 9.09
C THR A 22 -16.25 -19.64 8.27
N ARG A 23 -16.22 -18.49 7.57
CA ARG A 23 -17.30 -18.08 6.64
C ARG A 23 -17.41 -19.03 5.43
N TRP A 24 -16.29 -19.45 4.86
CA TRP A 24 -16.25 -20.38 3.72
C TRP A 24 -16.74 -21.79 4.08
N THR A 25 -16.36 -22.29 5.26
CA THR A 25 -16.82 -23.56 5.84
C THR A 25 -18.34 -23.58 5.96
N ARG A 26 -18.94 -22.56 6.59
CA ARG A 26 -20.39 -22.40 6.69
C ARG A 26 -21.08 -22.27 5.32
N ARG A 27 -20.49 -21.52 4.38
CA ARG A 27 -21.02 -21.39 3.01
C ARG A 27 -21.00 -22.71 2.23
N ALA A 28 -20.01 -23.57 2.50
CA ALA A 28 -19.91 -24.91 1.95
C ALA A 28 -20.84 -25.94 2.64
N ARG A 29 -21.64 -25.52 3.64
CA ARG A 29 -22.48 -26.38 4.49
C ARG A 29 -21.68 -27.49 5.19
N MET A 30 -20.48 -27.14 5.65
CA MET A 30 -19.61 -27.98 6.47
C MET A 30 -19.60 -27.44 7.90
N ASP A 31 -19.48 -28.34 8.88
CA ASP A 31 -19.51 -27.98 10.30
C ASP A 31 -18.12 -27.62 10.86
N ASP A 32 -17.05 -28.23 10.34
CA ASP A 32 -15.66 -27.98 10.76
C ASP A 32 -14.77 -27.42 9.62
N VAL A 33 -13.90 -26.47 9.98
CA VAL A 33 -12.81 -25.96 9.13
C VAL A 33 -11.82 -27.09 8.79
N ALA A 34 -11.65 -28.10 9.64
CA ALA A 34 -10.86 -29.29 9.34
C ALA A 34 -11.45 -30.08 8.15
N ASP A 35 -12.77 -30.17 8.04
CA ASP A 35 -13.47 -30.85 6.95
C ASP A 35 -13.37 -30.05 5.66
N TRP A 36 -13.58 -28.72 5.75
CA TRP A 36 -13.35 -27.81 4.64
C TRP A 36 -11.91 -27.88 4.12
N ARG A 37 -10.91 -27.99 5.01
CA ARG A 37 -9.50 -28.16 4.64
C ARG A 37 -9.22 -29.49 3.92
N ARG A 38 -9.81 -30.61 4.37
CA ARG A 38 -9.68 -31.90 3.65
C ARG A 38 -10.31 -31.81 2.26
N ALA A 39 -11.53 -31.28 2.16
CA ALA A 39 -12.19 -31.05 0.88
C ALA A 39 -11.45 -30.06 -0.04
N ALA A 40 -10.72 -29.08 0.53
CA ALA A 40 -9.87 -28.16 -0.23
C ALA A 40 -8.61 -28.85 -0.79
N ALA A 41 -8.00 -29.77 -0.04
CA ALA A 41 -6.85 -30.55 -0.52
C ALA A 41 -7.22 -31.46 -1.70
N GLU A 42 -8.38 -32.12 -1.64
CA GLU A 42 -8.86 -32.95 -2.77
C GLU A 42 -9.20 -32.10 -4.01
N ARG A 43 -9.80 -30.92 -3.83
CA ARG A 43 -9.99 -29.96 -4.95
C ARG A 43 -8.66 -29.48 -5.55
N ALA A 44 -7.63 -29.28 -4.73
CA ALA A 44 -6.32 -28.86 -5.21
C ALA A 44 -5.67 -29.92 -6.11
N ARG A 45 -5.81 -31.22 -5.79
CA ARG A 45 -5.37 -32.32 -6.66
C ARG A 45 -6.12 -32.32 -8.00
N ALA A 46 -7.45 -32.21 -7.97
CA ALA A 46 -8.25 -32.14 -9.18
C ALA A 46 -7.90 -30.92 -10.07
N PHE A 47 -7.50 -29.78 -9.46
CA PHE A 47 -6.98 -28.65 -10.23
C PHE A 47 -5.57 -28.90 -10.79
N GLN A 48 -4.69 -29.62 -10.09
CA GLN A 48 -3.39 -30.05 -10.62
C GLN A 48 -3.55 -31.01 -11.82
N GLU A 49 -4.53 -31.93 -11.76
CA GLU A 49 -4.89 -32.81 -12.89
C GLU A 49 -5.39 -32.02 -14.11
N VAL A 50 -6.23 -31.00 -13.91
CA VAL A 50 -6.68 -30.09 -15.00
C VAL A 50 -5.52 -29.27 -15.58
N VAL A 51 -4.59 -28.81 -14.74
CA VAL A 51 -3.36 -28.12 -15.19
C VAL A 51 -2.46 -29.05 -16.01
N ALA A 52 -2.34 -30.32 -15.63
CA ALA A 52 -1.60 -31.32 -16.40
C ALA A 52 -2.23 -31.54 -17.79
N ILE A 53 -3.55 -31.74 -17.86
CA ILE A 53 -4.28 -31.87 -19.14
C ILE A 53 -4.08 -30.64 -20.03
N PHE A 54 -4.18 -29.43 -19.47
CA PHE A 54 -3.92 -28.20 -20.22
C PHE A 54 -2.45 -28.07 -20.66
N HIS A 55 -1.50 -28.62 -19.90
CA HIS A 55 -0.09 -28.64 -20.28
C HIS A 55 0.17 -29.59 -21.46
N ASP A 56 -0.36 -30.80 -21.40
CA ASP A 56 -0.19 -31.85 -22.42
C ASP A 56 -0.87 -31.46 -23.75
N GLU A 57 -2.04 -30.82 -23.70
CA GLU A 57 -2.75 -30.25 -24.86
C GLU A 57 -2.12 -28.92 -25.36
N GLY A 58 -0.99 -28.48 -24.78
CA GLY A 58 -0.23 -27.31 -25.25
C GLY A 58 -0.90 -25.95 -25.00
N VAL A 59 -1.86 -25.87 -24.07
CA VAL A 59 -2.56 -24.63 -23.73
C VAL A 59 -1.58 -23.64 -23.08
N PRO A 60 -1.60 -22.35 -23.47
CA PRO A 60 -0.83 -21.31 -22.77
C PRO A 60 -1.23 -21.17 -21.30
N LEU A 61 -0.28 -21.43 -20.40
CA LEU A 61 -0.47 -21.35 -18.95
C LEU A 61 0.36 -20.21 -18.34
N LEU A 62 -0.17 -19.62 -17.27
CA LEU A 62 0.39 -18.46 -16.57
C LEU A 62 0.41 -18.73 -15.06
N THR A 63 1.50 -18.35 -14.38
CA THR A 63 1.60 -18.53 -12.93
C THR A 63 0.96 -17.36 -12.18
N GLY A 64 0.02 -17.63 -11.28
CA GLY A 64 -0.61 -16.62 -10.42
C GLY A 64 -1.06 -17.23 -9.09
N SER A 65 -0.58 -16.69 -7.97
CA SER A 65 -0.75 -17.32 -6.64
C SER A 65 -1.95 -16.81 -5.82
N ASP A 66 -2.78 -15.95 -6.40
CA ASP A 66 -3.93 -15.26 -5.76
C ASP A 66 -3.64 -14.81 -4.31
N SER A 67 -2.47 -14.16 -4.13
CA SER A 67 -1.95 -13.75 -2.83
C SER A 67 -2.84 -12.73 -2.14
N LEU A 68 -2.81 -12.69 -0.80
CA LEU A 68 -3.77 -12.02 0.10
C LEU A 68 -5.03 -12.84 0.42
N ASN A 69 -5.36 -13.88 -0.36
CA ASN A 69 -6.29 -14.91 0.09
C ASN A 69 -5.83 -15.58 1.40
N PRO A 70 -6.74 -16.17 2.19
CA PRO A 70 -6.42 -16.90 3.39
C PRO A 70 -5.27 -17.91 3.21
N TRP A 71 -4.17 -17.67 3.92
CA TRP A 71 -2.94 -18.47 3.94
C TRP A 71 -2.05 -18.37 2.68
N ASN A 72 -2.40 -17.55 1.68
CA ASN A 72 -1.54 -17.24 0.54
C ASN A 72 -0.66 -16.01 0.83
N VAL A 73 0.44 -16.23 1.54
CA VAL A 73 1.43 -15.20 1.91
C VAL A 73 2.08 -14.59 0.65
N PRO A 74 2.01 -13.26 0.42
CA PRO A 74 2.61 -12.61 -0.76
C PRO A 74 4.10 -12.91 -0.93
N GLY A 75 4.53 -13.08 -2.18
CA GLY A 75 5.87 -13.56 -2.52
C GLY A 75 6.00 -15.07 -2.32
N ALA A 76 5.96 -15.53 -1.07
CA ALA A 76 6.11 -16.94 -0.70
C ALA A 76 5.15 -17.89 -1.46
N SER A 77 3.90 -17.47 -1.68
CA SER A 77 2.89 -18.23 -2.43
C SER A 77 3.23 -18.46 -3.90
N LEU A 78 4.04 -17.60 -4.53
CA LEU A 78 4.48 -17.79 -5.92
C LEU A 78 5.41 -19.01 -6.07
N HIS A 79 6.27 -19.25 -5.07
CA HIS A 79 7.14 -20.43 -5.04
C HIS A 79 6.35 -21.72 -4.79
N ALA A 80 5.21 -21.65 -4.11
CA ALA A 80 4.29 -22.77 -3.98
C ALA A 80 3.59 -23.08 -5.31
N GLU A 81 3.16 -22.06 -6.05
CA GLU A 81 2.50 -22.25 -7.35
C GLU A 81 3.44 -22.80 -8.43
N LEU A 82 4.71 -22.37 -8.45
CA LEU A 82 5.74 -23.00 -9.29
C LEU A 82 5.95 -24.48 -8.94
N ALA A 83 5.85 -24.85 -7.67
CA ALA A 83 5.90 -26.25 -7.25
C ALA A 83 4.60 -27.02 -7.62
N ASN A 84 3.43 -26.37 -7.63
CA ASN A 84 2.18 -26.96 -8.12
C ASN A 84 2.28 -27.30 -9.62
N PHE A 85 2.90 -26.45 -10.44
CA PHE A 85 3.12 -26.72 -11.86
C PHE A 85 4.06 -27.91 -12.08
N VAL A 86 5.12 -28.06 -11.28
CA VAL A 86 5.98 -29.26 -11.34
C VAL A 86 5.26 -30.52 -10.82
N ALA A 87 4.41 -30.39 -9.80
CA ALA A 87 3.55 -31.49 -9.34
C ALA A 87 2.50 -31.90 -10.38
N ALA A 88 2.09 -30.98 -11.25
CA ALA A 88 1.25 -31.23 -12.43
C ALA A 88 2.04 -31.68 -13.68
N GLY A 89 3.28 -32.16 -13.51
CA GLY A 89 4.08 -32.80 -14.56
C GLY A 89 5.03 -31.88 -15.34
N MET A 90 4.99 -30.56 -15.14
CA MET A 90 5.91 -29.65 -15.83
C MET A 90 7.37 -29.83 -15.37
N THR A 91 8.32 -29.60 -16.26
CA THR A 91 9.72 -29.34 -15.86
C THR A 91 9.84 -28.00 -15.13
N PRO A 92 10.85 -27.81 -14.26
CA PRO A 92 11.15 -26.50 -13.64
C PRO A 92 11.30 -25.37 -14.67
N TYR A 93 11.86 -25.67 -15.86
CA TYR A 93 11.96 -24.71 -16.96
C TYR A 93 10.58 -24.27 -17.49
N GLN A 94 9.65 -25.20 -17.71
CA GLN A 94 8.29 -24.87 -18.16
C GLN A 94 7.53 -24.06 -17.10
N ALA A 95 7.64 -24.43 -15.81
CA ALA A 95 7.03 -23.67 -14.72
C ALA A 95 7.59 -22.23 -14.64
N LEU A 96 8.92 -22.07 -14.69
CA LEU A 96 9.57 -20.76 -14.73
C LEU A 96 9.17 -19.93 -15.96
N ARG A 97 9.02 -20.56 -17.12
CA ARG A 97 8.58 -19.91 -18.37
C ARG A 97 7.15 -19.37 -18.26
N CYS A 98 6.25 -20.07 -17.57
CA CYS A 98 4.89 -19.62 -17.30
C CYS A 98 4.85 -18.38 -16.37
N ALA A 99 5.79 -18.27 -15.43
CA ALA A 99 5.94 -17.11 -14.55
C ALA A 99 6.71 -15.94 -15.17
N THR A 100 7.25 -16.09 -16.39
CA THR A 100 8.13 -15.11 -17.03
C THR A 100 7.74 -14.84 -18.48
N ALA A 101 8.26 -15.60 -19.44
CA ALA A 101 8.10 -15.34 -20.86
C ALA A 101 6.65 -15.42 -21.35
N GLU A 102 5.83 -16.35 -20.82
CA GLU A 102 4.41 -16.43 -21.19
C GLU A 102 3.60 -15.28 -20.58
N ALA A 103 3.94 -14.83 -19.36
CA ALA A 103 3.32 -13.67 -18.74
C ALA A 103 3.59 -12.38 -19.54
N GLY A 104 4.85 -12.13 -19.93
CA GLY A 104 5.20 -11.00 -20.79
C GLY A 104 4.60 -11.09 -22.21
N ARG A 105 4.39 -12.31 -22.72
CA ARG A 105 3.67 -12.55 -23.99
C ARG A 105 2.17 -12.26 -23.87
N PHE A 106 1.55 -12.63 -22.75
CA PHE A 106 0.14 -12.36 -22.48
C PHE A 106 -0.16 -10.87 -22.24
N LEU A 107 0.73 -10.18 -21.52
CA LEU A 107 0.63 -8.73 -21.27
C LEU A 107 0.97 -7.89 -22.51
N GLY A 108 1.69 -8.45 -23.49
CA GLY A 108 2.10 -7.76 -24.72
C GLY A 108 3.22 -6.72 -24.52
N ASP A 109 3.81 -6.65 -23.32
CA ASP A 109 4.85 -5.66 -22.95
C ASP A 109 6.28 -6.12 -23.31
N GLY A 110 6.44 -7.38 -23.71
CA GLY A 110 7.74 -7.96 -24.08
C GLY A 110 8.67 -8.25 -22.90
N SER A 111 8.17 -8.27 -21.67
CA SER A 111 8.93 -8.61 -20.45
C SER A 111 9.29 -10.11 -20.37
N GLY A 112 9.70 -10.57 -19.17
CA GLY A 112 9.85 -12.00 -18.87
C GLY A 112 10.99 -12.74 -19.58
N THR A 113 11.92 -12.04 -20.25
CA THR A 113 13.04 -12.66 -20.99
C THR A 113 14.27 -11.75 -20.96
N LEU A 114 15.46 -12.34 -20.85
CA LEU A 114 16.73 -11.62 -20.84
C LEU A 114 17.28 -11.46 -22.26
N ALA A 115 17.34 -10.22 -22.75
CA ALA A 115 17.93 -9.87 -24.03
C ALA A 115 18.41 -8.40 -24.01
N VAL A 116 19.37 -8.06 -24.88
CA VAL A 116 19.83 -6.67 -25.06
C VAL A 116 18.65 -5.78 -25.46
N GLY A 117 18.54 -4.60 -24.83
CA GLY A 117 17.45 -3.65 -25.06
C GLY A 117 16.16 -3.90 -24.28
N LYS A 118 16.05 -5.01 -23.52
CA LYS A 118 14.92 -5.24 -22.59
C LYS A 118 15.18 -4.60 -21.22
N ARG A 119 14.11 -4.40 -20.45
CA ARG A 119 14.19 -3.96 -19.05
C ARG A 119 15.02 -4.96 -18.24
N ALA A 120 15.93 -4.45 -17.42
CA ALA A 120 16.81 -5.25 -16.57
C ALA A 120 16.07 -5.75 -15.31
N ASP A 121 15.12 -6.67 -15.54
CA ASP A 121 14.39 -7.43 -14.52
C ASP A 121 14.92 -8.87 -14.52
N PHE A 122 15.55 -9.30 -13.43
CA PHE A 122 16.14 -10.64 -13.30
C PHE A 122 16.32 -11.06 -11.84
N ILE A 123 16.58 -12.35 -11.62
CA ILE A 123 17.02 -12.88 -10.32
C ILE A 123 18.35 -13.61 -10.49
N VAL A 124 19.21 -13.51 -9.48
CA VAL A 124 20.44 -14.30 -9.36
C VAL A 124 20.20 -15.35 -8.27
N THR A 125 20.56 -16.61 -8.53
CA THR A 125 20.41 -17.73 -7.59
C THR A 125 21.74 -18.46 -7.42
N ARG A 126 22.00 -19.01 -6.23
CA ARG A 126 23.26 -19.71 -5.91
C ARG A 126 23.35 -21.09 -6.54
N SER A 127 22.21 -21.71 -6.78
CA SER A 127 22.04 -23.05 -7.34
C SER A 127 21.09 -23.02 -8.53
N ASP A 128 21.20 -24.02 -9.41
CA ASP A 128 20.48 -24.09 -10.68
C ASP A 128 18.96 -24.29 -10.49
N PRO A 129 18.11 -23.28 -10.79
CA PRO A 129 16.66 -23.37 -10.62
C PRO A 129 15.98 -24.23 -11.68
N LEU A 130 16.71 -24.66 -12.74
CA LEU A 130 16.21 -25.61 -13.73
C LEU A 130 16.31 -27.06 -13.23
N ARG A 131 17.08 -27.30 -12.16
CA ARG A 131 17.20 -28.60 -11.46
C ARG A 131 16.36 -28.66 -10.20
N ASP A 132 16.34 -27.59 -9.40
CA ASP A 132 15.55 -27.50 -8.18
C ASP A 132 14.99 -26.09 -7.96
N LEU A 133 13.66 -25.96 -7.95
CA LEU A 133 12.96 -24.71 -7.63
C LEU A 133 13.20 -24.23 -6.19
N GLY A 134 13.74 -25.08 -5.30
CA GLY A 134 14.27 -24.71 -4.00
C GLY A 134 15.30 -23.58 -4.07
N ALA A 135 16.06 -23.48 -5.17
CA ALA A 135 16.99 -22.37 -5.44
C ALA A 135 16.32 -20.98 -5.36
N LEU A 136 15.04 -20.89 -5.71
CA LEU A 136 14.27 -19.64 -5.69
C LEU A 136 13.98 -19.14 -4.27
N ARG A 137 14.16 -19.98 -3.23
CA ARG A 137 14.04 -19.58 -1.81
C ARG A 137 15.33 -18.93 -1.27
N SER A 138 16.44 -19.04 -2.00
CA SER A 138 17.74 -18.40 -1.69
C SER A 138 18.29 -17.64 -2.91
N ILE A 139 17.53 -16.63 -3.33
CA ILE A 139 17.94 -15.63 -4.33
C ILE A 139 19.09 -14.79 -3.77
N GLU A 140 20.19 -14.66 -4.51
CA GLU A 140 21.37 -13.84 -4.16
C GLU A 140 21.21 -12.37 -4.51
N ALA A 141 20.44 -12.05 -5.55
CA ALA A 141 20.13 -10.68 -5.92
C ALA A 141 18.87 -10.60 -6.79
N VAL A 142 18.20 -9.44 -6.75
CA VAL A 142 17.11 -9.09 -7.67
C VAL A 142 17.53 -7.87 -8.49
N GLY A 143 17.59 -8.02 -9.80
CA GLY A 143 17.57 -6.90 -10.74
C GLY A 143 16.13 -6.46 -10.96
N VAL A 144 15.81 -5.19 -10.73
CA VAL A 144 14.49 -4.61 -11.00
C VAL A 144 14.65 -3.23 -11.62
N ASN A 145 14.19 -3.10 -12.87
CA ASN A 145 14.27 -1.87 -13.67
C ASN A 145 15.68 -1.24 -13.72
N GLY A 146 16.73 -2.06 -13.67
CA GLY A 146 18.14 -1.63 -13.64
C GLY A 146 18.73 -1.39 -12.25
N TYR A 147 17.92 -1.37 -11.18
CA TYR A 147 18.43 -1.42 -9.80
C TYR A 147 18.82 -2.85 -9.44
N TYR A 148 20.00 -3.03 -8.86
CA TYR A 148 20.51 -4.34 -8.43
C TYR A 148 20.48 -4.43 -6.91
N LEU A 149 19.56 -5.23 -6.37
CA LEU A 149 19.35 -5.43 -4.93
C LEU A 149 20.09 -6.71 -4.48
N PRO A 150 21.26 -6.61 -3.82
CA PRO A 150 22.00 -7.78 -3.31
C PRO A 150 21.31 -8.40 -2.08
N ARG A 151 21.68 -9.65 -1.77
CA ARG A 151 21.19 -10.46 -0.64
C ARG A 151 21.00 -9.67 0.65
N ALA A 152 21.98 -8.85 1.04
CA ALA A 152 21.92 -8.05 2.27
C ALA A 152 20.76 -7.03 2.29
N GLU A 153 20.46 -6.37 1.17
CA GLU A 153 19.31 -5.46 1.06
C GLU A 153 17.99 -6.23 1.03
N LEU A 154 17.96 -7.38 0.37
CA LEU A 154 16.80 -8.29 0.37
C LEU A 154 16.50 -8.82 1.79
N ASP A 155 17.53 -9.14 2.58
CA ASP A 155 17.40 -9.52 3.98
C ASP A 155 16.91 -8.36 4.85
N GLN A 156 17.41 -7.14 4.63
CA GLN A 156 16.93 -5.94 5.31
C GLN A 156 15.44 -5.68 5.02
N LEU A 157 15.00 -5.79 3.77
CA LEU A 157 13.60 -5.62 3.37
C LEU A 157 12.69 -6.69 4.02
N LEU A 158 13.13 -7.95 4.08
CA LEU A 158 12.41 -9.02 4.77
C LEU A 158 12.36 -8.79 6.29
N SER A 159 13.46 -8.36 6.92
CA SER A 159 13.48 -8.00 8.34
C SER A 159 12.53 -6.85 8.66
N GLN A 160 12.52 -5.79 7.85
CA GLN A 160 11.56 -4.68 7.96
C GLN A 160 10.12 -5.18 7.80
N ARG A 161 9.84 -6.06 6.82
CA ARG A 161 8.51 -6.63 6.61
C ARG A 161 8.01 -7.45 7.80
N ALA A 162 8.90 -8.20 8.46
CA ALA A 162 8.60 -8.99 9.65
C ALA A 162 8.39 -8.14 10.92
N ALA A 163 9.14 -7.04 11.06
CA ALA A 163 8.92 -6.06 12.13
C ALA A 163 7.54 -5.39 11.98
N LEU A 164 7.20 -4.91 10.77
CA LEU A 164 5.90 -4.33 10.45
C LEU A 164 4.72 -5.30 10.61
N ALA A 165 4.96 -6.61 10.44
CA ALA A 165 3.96 -7.65 10.66
C ALA A 165 3.72 -7.92 12.15
N SER A 166 4.79 -8.15 12.92
CA SER A 166 4.71 -8.53 14.33
C SER A 166 4.30 -7.38 15.26
N ALA A 167 4.81 -6.17 14.98
CA ALA A 167 4.49 -4.96 15.71
C ALA A 167 4.27 -3.78 14.72
N PRO A 168 3.10 -3.72 14.03
CA PRO A 168 2.74 -2.53 13.26
C PRO A 168 2.84 -1.30 14.16
N PRO A 169 3.59 -0.25 13.78
CA PRO A 169 4.09 0.75 14.72
C PRO A 169 2.95 1.55 15.35
N ARG A 170 2.56 1.17 16.57
CA ARG A 170 1.54 1.88 17.34
C ARG A 170 2.00 3.31 17.56
N LEU A 171 1.07 4.26 17.37
CA LEU A 171 1.38 5.66 17.65
C LEU A 171 1.46 5.87 19.16
N PRO A 172 2.35 6.76 19.64
CA PRO A 172 2.43 7.09 21.05
C PRO A 172 1.08 7.65 21.52
N ALA A 173 0.76 7.42 22.80
CA ALA A 173 -0.47 7.86 23.43
C ALA A 173 -0.43 9.38 23.75
N THR A 174 -0.16 10.18 22.73
CA THR A 174 0.08 11.63 22.82
C THR A 174 -1.24 12.39 22.74
N SER A 175 -1.42 13.36 23.65
CA SER A 175 -2.51 14.33 23.57
C SER A 175 -2.27 15.32 22.43
N LEU A 176 -3.06 15.24 21.37
CA LEU A 176 -3.18 16.32 20.39
C LEU A 176 -3.75 17.59 21.06
N PRO A 177 -3.35 18.80 20.64
CA PRO A 177 -3.98 20.03 21.11
C PRO A 177 -5.46 20.08 20.67
N ASN A 178 -6.39 19.92 21.62
CA ASN A 178 -7.83 19.82 21.35
C ASN A 178 -8.37 20.92 20.41
N ALA A 179 -7.84 22.14 20.51
CA ALA A 179 -7.90 23.14 19.47
C ALA A 179 -6.65 24.05 19.53
N SER A 180 -6.13 24.47 18.38
CA SER A 180 -5.00 25.42 18.34
C SER A 180 -4.91 26.18 17.03
N ILE A 181 -3.93 27.09 16.97
CA ILE A 181 -3.58 27.92 15.82
C ILE A 181 -2.07 27.75 15.58
N TRP A 182 -1.70 27.27 14.41
CA TRP A 182 -0.32 27.30 13.92
C TRP A 182 -0.14 28.42 12.91
N VAL A 183 1.07 28.98 12.86
CA VAL A 183 1.46 30.05 11.94
C VAL A 183 2.55 29.50 11.03
N GLU A 184 2.20 29.29 9.77
CA GLU A 184 3.11 28.78 8.75
C GLU A 184 4.05 29.91 8.29
N ARG A 185 5.35 29.59 8.19
CA ARG A 185 6.38 30.52 7.75
C ARG A 185 7.15 29.98 6.56
N ILE A 186 7.36 30.83 5.55
CA ILE A 186 8.18 30.55 4.38
C ILE A 186 9.28 31.63 4.36
N VAL A 187 10.55 31.19 4.41
CA VAL A 187 11.74 32.06 4.53
C VAL A 187 11.58 33.11 5.66
N GLY A 188 11.09 32.66 6.83
CA GLY A 188 10.88 33.49 8.03
C GLY A 188 9.62 34.37 8.01
N ALA A 189 9.15 34.81 6.85
CA ALA A 189 7.90 35.55 6.69
C ALA A 189 6.68 34.66 7.01
N GLN A 190 5.61 35.24 7.58
CA GLN A 190 4.35 34.52 7.77
C GLN A 190 3.67 34.33 6.41
N ALA A 191 3.51 33.08 5.99
CA ALA A 191 2.87 32.71 4.74
C ALA A 191 1.43 32.22 4.93
N GLY A 192 1.13 31.58 6.07
CA GLY A 192 -0.18 31.00 6.31
C GLY A 192 -0.55 30.86 7.78
N ARG A 193 -1.77 30.41 8.01
CA ARG A 193 -2.32 30.12 9.35
C ARG A 193 -3.23 28.91 9.27
N ILE A 194 -3.01 27.95 10.17
CA ILE A 194 -3.83 26.74 10.29
C ILE A 194 -4.54 26.81 11.63
N SER A 195 -5.87 26.85 11.65
CA SER A 195 -6.66 26.64 12.87
C SER A 195 -7.33 25.28 12.81
N PHE A 196 -7.25 24.50 13.89
CA PHE A 196 -7.74 23.13 13.91
C PHE A 196 -8.40 22.75 15.23
N ARG A 197 -9.18 21.66 15.18
CA ARG A 197 -9.75 20.94 16.32
C ARG A 197 -9.50 19.45 16.15
N HIS A 198 -9.06 18.80 17.23
CA HIS A 198 -8.91 17.36 17.31
C HIS A 198 -9.80 16.82 18.43
N THR A 199 -10.71 15.93 18.07
CA THR A 199 -11.71 15.35 19.00
C THR A 199 -11.60 13.84 19.00
N ARG A 200 -11.32 13.22 20.15
CA ARG A 200 -11.35 11.75 20.27
C ARG A 200 -12.79 11.26 20.19
N ARG A 201 -13.03 10.20 19.42
CA ARG A 201 -14.36 9.60 19.21
C ARG A 201 -14.58 8.40 20.15
N PRO A 202 -15.83 8.06 20.53
CA PRO A 202 -16.12 6.96 21.45
C PRO A 202 -15.66 5.57 20.97
N ASP A 203 -15.50 5.38 19.65
CA ASP A 203 -14.95 4.15 19.05
C ASP A 203 -13.40 4.09 19.09
N GLY A 204 -12.77 4.95 19.89
CA GLY A 204 -11.32 5.10 19.97
C GLY A 204 -10.71 5.84 18.77
N GLY A 205 -11.50 6.21 17.76
CA GLY A 205 -11.03 6.97 16.60
C GLY A 205 -10.87 8.48 16.86
N TRP A 206 -10.76 9.25 15.78
CA TRP A 206 -10.63 10.71 15.82
C TRP A 206 -11.55 11.40 14.82
N LEU A 207 -11.98 12.60 15.19
CA LEU A 207 -12.49 13.63 14.29
C LEU A 207 -11.43 14.74 14.23
N VAL A 208 -10.96 15.05 13.03
CA VAL A 208 -10.00 16.13 12.75
C VAL A 208 -10.71 17.17 11.90
N GLU A 209 -10.68 18.43 12.33
CA GLU A 209 -11.28 19.56 11.62
C GLU A 209 -10.21 20.64 11.45
N GLU A 210 -9.85 20.98 10.21
CA GLU A 210 -8.80 21.95 9.88
C GLU A 210 -9.32 23.07 8.99
N ARG A 211 -8.76 24.27 9.17
CA ARG A 211 -8.87 25.40 8.23
C ARG A 211 -7.49 26.02 8.07
N HIS A 212 -6.88 25.78 6.91
CA HIS A 212 -5.59 26.33 6.50
C HIS A 212 -5.86 27.50 5.55
N ALA A 213 -5.33 28.68 5.86
CA ALA A 213 -5.41 29.86 5.02
C ALA A 213 -3.99 30.33 4.66
N VAL A 214 -3.68 30.41 3.36
CA VAL A 214 -2.34 30.74 2.82
C VAL A 214 -2.41 32.01 1.98
N ALA A 215 -1.49 32.95 2.23
CA ALA A 215 -1.31 34.13 1.43
C ALA A 215 -0.45 33.80 0.19
N VAL A 216 -1.11 33.66 -0.96
CA VAL A 216 -0.43 33.39 -2.24
C VAL A 216 0.21 34.69 -2.75
N PRO A 217 1.43 34.67 -3.34
CA PRO A 217 2.01 35.84 -3.97
C PRO A 217 1.04 36.46 -4.98
N ARG A 218 0.71 37.75 -4.79
CA ARG A 218 -0.35 38.54 -5.46
C ARG A 218 -1.76 38.44 -4.82
N ARG A 219 -1.90 39.09 -3.65
CA ARG A 219 -3.15 39.62 -3.04
C ARG A 219 -4.28 38.66 -2.65
N HIS A 220 -4.30 37.41 -3.08
CA HIS A 220 -5.36 36.46 -2.72
C HIS A 220 -4.94 35.51 -1.60
N VAL A 221 -5.92 35.10 -0.78
CA VAL A 221 -5.76 34.11 0.29
C VAL A 221 -6.52 32.85 -0.12
N GLU A 222 -5.79 31.78 -0.37
CA GLU A 222 -6.36 30.44 -0.56
C GLU A 222 -6.77 29.86 0.80
N ARG A 223 -7.84 29.06 0.84
CA ARG A 223 -8.28 28.37 2.06
C ARG A 223 -8.61 26.90 1.77
N ARG A 224 -7.86 25.94 2.34
CA ARG A 224 -8.36 24.55 2.46
C ARG A 224 -9.05 24.35 3.81
N ASN A 225 -10.33 24.01 3.77
CA ASN A 225 -11.10 23.57 4.94
C ASN A 225 -11.28 22.05 4.83
N SER A 226 -10.86 21.27 5.82
CA SER A 226 -11.05 19.81 5.81
C SER A 226 -11.64 19.26 7.09
N ARG A 227 -12.35 18.15 6.96
CA ARG A 227 -13.01 17.43 8.05
C ARG A 227 -12.83 15.93 7.82
N LEU A 228 -12.12 15.24 8.72
CA LEU A 228 -11.75 13.84 8.58
C LEU A 228 -12.26 13.02 9.75
N VAL A 229 -12.80 11.85 9.46
CA VAL A 229 -13.10 10.82 10.45
C VAL A 229 -12.07 9.70 10.30
N LEU A 230 -11.37 9.38 11.39
CA LEU A 230 -10.32 8.35 11.46
C LEU A 230 -10.73 7.26 12.45
N ASP A 231 -10.16 6.05 12.30
CA ASP A 231 -10.17 5.02 13.35
C ASP A 231 -9.00 5.16 14.34
N ALA A 232 -8.87 4.20 15.27
CA ALA A 232 -7.90 4.24 16.37
C ALA A 232 -6.44 4.14 15.89
N ASP A 233 -6.20 3.51 14.73
CA ASP A 233 -4.90 3.43 14.05
C ASP A 233 -4.69 4.60 13.05
N PHE A 234 -5.54 5.63 13.16
CA PHE A 234 -5.55 6.86 12.37
C PHE A 234 -5.77 6.64 10.86
N LYS A 235 -6.29 5.47 10.46
CA LYS A 235 -6.65 5.21 9.06
C LYS A 235 -7.93 5.96 8.72
N LEU A 236 -7.99 6.50 7.50
CA LEU A 236 -9.12 7.32 7.06
C LEU A 236 -10.40 6.47 6.97
N ARG A 237 -11.51 6.95 7.53
CA ARG A 237 -12.88 6.42 7.32
C ARG A 237 -13.66 7.30 6.35
N SER A 238 -13.58 8.62 6.49
CA SER A 238 -14.10 9.58 5.52
C SER A 238 -13.39 10.94 5.61
N CYS A 239 -13.42 11.71 4.53
CA CYS A 239 -12.97 13.10 4.48
C CYS A 239 -13.94 13.95 3.66
N GLU A 240 -14.27 15.14 4.14
CA GLU A 240 -14.86 16.23 3.36
C GLU A 240 -13.83 17.36 3.30
N TYR A 241 -13.58 17.97 2.14
CA TYR A 241 -12.82 19.23 2.08
C TYR A 241 -13.27 20.18 0.97
N THR A 242 -13.04 21.49 1.18
CA THR A 242 -13.11 22.55 0.15
C THR A 242 -11.77 23.27 0.01
N ILE A 243 -11.38 23.65 -1.21
CA ILE A 243 -10.29 24.62 -1.46
C ILE A 243 -10.91 25.86 -2.10
N ASP A 244 -10.93 26.96 -1.36
CA ASP A 244 -11.42 28.25 -1.84
C ASP A 244 -10.24 29.08 -2.36
N SER A 245 -10.17 29.28 -3.67
CA SER A 245 -9.10 30.01 -4.38
C SER A 245 -9.60 31.33 -4.98
N PHE A 246 -8.75 32.07 -5.71
CA PHE A 246 -9.20 33.22 -6.50
C PHE A 246 -10.04 32.83 -7.74
N ALA A 247 -9.92 31.58 -8.20
CA ALA A 247 -10.58 31.07 -9.41
C ALA A 247 -11.93 30.40 -9.12
N GLY A 248 -12.21 30.06 -7.86
CA GLY A 248 -13.41 29.34 -7.44
C GLY A 248 -13.15 28.40 -6.26
N THR A 249 -14.14 27.57 -5.95
CA THR A 249 -14.08 26.57 -4.88
C THR A 249 -14.06 25.16 -5.45
N GLU A 250 -12.98 24.41 -5.19
CA GLU A 250 -12.98 22.95 -5.34
C GLU A 250 -13.57 22.27 -4.11
N ARG A 251 -14.10 21.06 -4.28
CA ARG A 251 -14.54 20.23 -3.14
C ARG A 251 -14.43 18.74 -3.42
N GLY A 252 -14.25 17.93 -2.38
CA GLY A 252 -14.26 16.48 -2.47
C GLY A 252 -14.73 15.79 -1.20
N THR A 253 -15.46 14.69 -1.37
CA THR A 253 -15.93 13.80 -0.30
C THR A 253 -15.40 12.40 -0.54
N ILE A 254 -14.56 11.90 0.38
CA ILE A 254 -13.95 10.56 0.37
C ILE A 254 -14.67 9.68 1.39
N THR A 255 -15.01 8.45 1.03
CA THR A 255 -15.58 7.44 1.94
C THR A 255 -14.81 6.12 1.82
N ARG A 256 -14.53 5.47 2.97
CA ARG A 256 -13.99 4.09 3.01
C ARG A 256 -15.12 3.08 2.88
N SER A 257 -15.09 2.25 1.84
CA SER A 257 -15.98 1.10 1.68
C SER A 257 -15.29 -0.18 2.17
N ALA A 258 -15.93 -1.34 2.01
CA ALA A 258 -15.39 -2.61 2.48
C ALA A 258 -14.13 -3.07 1.73
N ASN A 259 -13.89 -2.55 0.52
CA ASN A 259 -12.85 -3.00 -0.41
C ASN A 259 -11.85 -1.90 -0.79
N GLY A 260 -11.87 -0.74 -0.11
CA GLY A 260 -11.02 0.41 -0.43
C GLY A 260 -11.69 1.75 -0.17
N TYR A 261 -11.45 2.71 -1.07
CA TYR A 261 -11.93 4.09 -0.94
C TYR A 261 -12.60 4.59 -2.22
N GLU A 262 -13.61 5.42 -2.06
CA GLU A 262 -14.37 6.09 -3.11
C GLU A 262 -14.34 7.60 -2.88
N ILE A 263 -14.26 8.40 -3.95
CA ILE A 263 -14.36 9.87 -3.91
C ILE A 263 -15.44 10.37 -4.87
N GLU A 264 -16.18 11.38 -4.43
CA GLU A 264 -16.95 12.29 -5.27
C GLU A 264 -16.32 13.68 -5.18
N ALA A 265 -15.91 14.28 -6.30
CA ALA A 265 -15.20 15.57 -6.31
C ALA A 265 -15.71 16.52 -7.40
N LYS A 266 -15.56 17.83 -7.17
CA LYS A 266 -15.86 18.90 -8.13
C LYS A 266 -14.71 19.89 -8.22
N GLY A 267 -14.15 20.06 -9.41
CA GLY A 267 -13.01 20.96 -9.68
C GLY A 267 -13.42 22.40 -9.96
N LEU A 268 -12.43 23.29 -10.13
CA LEU A 268 -12.63 24.71 -10.43
C LEU A 268 -13.43 24.98 -11.71
N ASP A 269 -13.31 24.10 -12.71
CA ASP A 269 -14.06 24.15 -13.96
C ASP A 269 -15.54 23.71 -13.83
N GLY A 270 -15.96 23.33 -12.62
CA GLY A 270 -17.29 22.85 -12.31
C GLY A 270 -17.56 21.40 -12.72
N ARG A 271 -16.61 20.68 -13.34
CA ARG A 271 -16.76 19.24 -13.65
C ARG A 271 -16.84 18.43 -12.37
N GLU A 272 -17.72 17.43 -12.40
CA GLU A 272 -17.87 16.48 -11.30
C GLU A 272 -17.26 15.14 -11.70
N SER A 273 -16.54 14.52 -10.76
CA SER A 273 -15.77 13.30 -10.97
C SER A 273 -16.06 12.29 -9.86
N ARG A 274 -15.95 11.01 -10.22
CA ARG A 274 -16.10 9.87 -9.32
C ARG A 274 -14.93 8.92 -9.56
N HIS A 275 -14.24 8.51 -8.51
CA HIS A 275 -13.13 7.56 -8.61
C HIS A 275 -13.13 6.61 -7.42
N ALA A 276 -12.63 5.38 -7.61
CA ALA A 276 -12.56 4.36 -6.57
C ALA A 276 -11.23 3.59 -6.68
N VAL A 277 -10.55 3.41 -5.54
CA VAL A 277 -9.28 2.68 -5.45
C VAL A 277 -9.41 1.52 -4.47
N LYS A 278 -9.06 0.31 -4.91
CA LYS A 278 -9.04 -0.89 -4.06
C LYS A 278 -7.73 -0.94 -3.29
N THR A 279 -7.81 -0.93 -1.96
CA THR A 279 -6.63 -0.93 -1.08
C THR A 279 -7.02 -1.24 0.36
N GLU A 280 -6.05 -1.65 1.17
CA GLU A 280 -6.18 -1.74 2.64
C GLU A 280 -6.39 -0.34 3.26
N PRO A 281 -6.93 -0.21 4.48
CA PRO A 281 -7.11 1.09 5.13
C PRO A 281 -5.80 1.89 5.20
N LEU A 282 -5.81 3.11 4.66
CA LEU A 282 -4.63 3.99 4.53
C LEU A 282 -4.69 5.18 5.48
N LEU A 283 -3.53 5.76 5.77
CA LEU A 283 -3.45 7.07 6.43
C LEU A 283 -3.92 8.14 5.42
N PRO A 284 -4.64 9.20 5.85
CA PRO A 284 -4.91 10.35 4.97
C PRO A 284 -3.60 11.06 4.61
N SER A 285 -3.49 11.73 3.46
CA SER A 285 -2.31 12.54 3.10
C SER A 285 -2.19 13.85 3.88
N GLU A 286 -1.04 14.52 3.73
CA GLU A 286 -0.79 15.86 4.24
C GLU A 286 -1.58 16.96 3.52
N ARG A 287 -2.00 16.71 2.28
CA ARG A 287 -3.01 17.54 1.57
C ARG A 287 -4.43 17.40 2.12
N LEU A 288 -4.72 16.32 2.87
CA LEU A 288 -6.00 16.14 3.58
C LEU A 288 -5.96 16.74 4.99
N THR A 289 -4.87 16.50 5.73
CA THR A 289 -4.66 16.97 7.10
C THR A 289 -3.18 17.24 7.34
N VAL A 290 -2.79 18.47 7.70
CA VAL A 290 -1.39 18.78 8.05
C VAL A 290 -1.16 18.65 9.57
N THR A 291 -2.21 18.83 10.38
CA THR A 291 -2.08 18.92 11.84
C THR A 291 -2.05 17.58 12.56
N LEU A 292 -2.39 16.49 11.86
CA LEU A 292 -2.25 15.12 12.36
C LEU A 292 -0.79 14.64 12.39
N TRP A 293 0.02 15.06 11.42
CA TRP A 293 1.32 14.42 11.17
C TRP A 293 2.44 14.59 12.21
N PRO A 294 2.48 15.58 13.13
CA PRO A 294 3.53 15.60 14.14
C PRO A 294 3.46 14.44 15.15
N LEU A 295 2.37 13.67 15.19
CA LEU A 295 2.34 12.37 15.87
C LEU A 295 3.06 11.27 15.08
N LEU A 296 2.91 11.32 13.76
CA LEU A 296 3.29 10.28 12.81
C LEU A 296 4.76 10.42 12.39
N VAL A 297 5.30 11.64 12.38
CA VAL A 297 6.72 11.97 12.15
C VAL A 297 7.67 11.43 13.24
N GLN A 298 7.11 10.94 14.36
CA GLN A 298 7.87 10.25 15.41
C GLN A 298 8.12 8.75 15.08
N ARG A 299 7.61 8.26 13.94
CA ARG A 299 7.97 6.95 13.37
C ARG A 299 9.21 7.10 12.49
N ALA A 300 9.99 6.02 12.36
CA ALA A 300 10.97 5.86 11.29
C ALA A 300 10.42 4.92 10.20
N GLY A 301 10.80 5.14 8.94
CA GLY A 301 10.46 4.28 7.81
C GLY A 301 9.52 4.95 6.80
N ALA A 302 8.67 4.17 6.12
CA ALA A 302 7.69 4.68 5.16
C ALA A 302 6.33 3.97 5.31
N ALA A 303 5.26 4.58 4.79
CA ALA A 303 3.94 3.96 4.74
C ALA A 303 3.11 4.44 3.54
N PRO A 304 2.17 3.61 3.04
CA PRO A 304 1.19 4.03 2.05
C PRO A 304 0.15 4.99 2.65
N ILE A 305 -0.10 6.08 1.93
CA ILE A 305 -1.05 7.15 2.23
C ILE A 305 -2.08 7.28 1.11
N LEU A 306 -3.29 7.72 1.44
CA LEU A 306 -4.32 8.08 0.47
C LEU A 306 -4.27 9.59 0.22
N ASP A 307 -3.90 9.98 -1.00
CA ASP A 307 -3.84 11.38 -1.45
C ASP A 307 -4.86 11.64 -2.57
N VAL A 308 -5.06 12.91 -2.91
CA VAL A 308 -5.89 13.36 -4.04
C VAL A 308 -5.03 14.10 -5.05
N ASP A 309 -5.16 13.75 -6.33
CA ASP A 309 -4.70 14.51 -7.49
C ASP A 309 -5.92 14.74 -8.40
N GLU A 310 -6.25 15.99 -8.69
CA GLU A 310 -7.27 16.42 -9.67
C GLU A 310 -8.64 15.70 -9.54
N GLY A 311 -9.07 15.48 -8.29
CA GLY A 311 -10.34 14.80 -7.96
C GLY A 311 -10.29 13.27 -7.98
N THR A 312 -9.16 12.66 -8.34
CA THR A 312 -8.92 11.20 -8.28
C THR A 312 -8.24 10.80 -6.97
N LEU A 313 -8.47 9.56 -6.52
CA LEU A 313 -7.73 8.99 -5.38
C LEU A 313 -6.45 8.33 -5.87
N VAL A 314 -5.33 8.66 -5.23
CA VAL A 314 -4.03 8.04 -5.53
C VAL A 314 -3.38 7.52 -4.25
N VAL A 315 -2.88 6.29 -4.30
CA VAL A 315 -2.04 5.74 -3.24
C VAL A 315 -0.62 6.24 -3.48
N ARG A 316 -0.01 6.88 -2.48
CA ARG A 316 1.40 7.28 -2.51
C ARG A 316 2.15 6.67 -1.35
N GLU A 317 3.46 6.61 -1.46
CA GLU A 317 4.33 6.36 -0.31
C GLU A 317 4.75 7.70 0.31
N MET A 318 4.80 7.74 1.64
CA MET A 318 5.40 8.84 2.38
C MET A 318 6.43 8.30 3.38
N THR A 319 7.57 8.98 3.43
CA THR A 319 8.69 8.67 4.32
C THR A 319 8.65 9.53 5.57
N PHE A 320 8.95 8.91 6.72
CA PHE A 320 9.06 9.52 8.04
C PHE A 320 10.53 9.51 8.48
N GLY A 321 11.05 10.68 8.86
CA GLY A 321 12.32 10.87 9.54
C GLY A 321 12.17 11.81 10.75
N GLU A 322 13.22 11.95 11.55
CA GLU A 322 13.17 12.76 12.78
C GLU A 322 12.73 14.20 12.49
N SER A 323 11.53 14.55 12.96
CA SER A 323 10.89 15.87 12.76
C SER A 323 10.68 16.31 11.29
N GLN A 324 10.80 15.40 10.31
CA GLN A 324 10.55 15.69 8.90
C GLN A 324 9.78 14.57 8.17
N LEU A 325 8.87 14.97 7.28
CA LEU A 325 8.17 14.09 6.34
C LEU A 325 8.59 14.40 4.91
N SER A 326 8.59 13.40 4.05
CA SER A 326 8.85 13.51 2.61
C SER A 326 7.78 12.77 1.81
N VAL A 327 7.10 13.48 0.90
CA VAL A 327 6.20 12.86 -0.11
C VAL A 327 6.80 13.04 -1.50
N ARG A 328 6.97 11.93 -2.23
CA ARG A 328 7.36 11.94 -3.64
C ARG A 328 6.12 11.87 -4.52
N ARG A 329 5.93 12.87 -5.40
CA ARG A 329 4.81 12.94 -6.34
C ARG A 329 5.32 12.74 -7.78
N PRO A 330 4.98 11.64 -8.48
CA PRO A 330 5.45 11.41 -9.85
C PRO A 330 5.04 12.50 -10.86
N THR A 331 3.99 13.26 -10.56
CA THR A 331 3.49 14.39 -11.34
C THR A 331 4.22 15.71 -11.07
N HIS A 332 5.15 15.76 -10.10
CA HIS A 332 5.86 16.97 -9.70
C HIS A 332 7.37 16.77 -9.88
N LEU A 333 8.07 17.82 -10.34
CA LEU A 333 9.54 17.82 -10.45
C LEU A 333 10.25 18.05 -9.09
N THR A 334 9.49 18.19 -8.00
CA THR A 334 10.00 18.52 -6.66
C THR A 334 9.57 17.51 -5.61
N GLU A 335 10.47 17.21 -4.68
CA GLU A 335 10.14 16.56 -3.41
C GLU A 335 9.60 17.62 -2.43
N GLN A 336 8.41 17.37 -1.87
CA GLN A 336 7.81 18.22 -0.85
C GLN A 336 8.17 17.69 0.55
N ARG A 337 8.91 18.51 1.31
CA ARG A 337 9.45 18.21 2.65
C ARG A 337 8.75 19.06 3.71
N TYR A 338 8.10 18.40 4.68
CA TYR A 338 7.35 19.07 5.75
C TYR A 338 8.12 18.94 7.05
N ARG A 339 8.48 20.08 7.67
CA ARG A 339 9.27 20.13 8.92
C ARG A 339 8.41 20.48 10.13
N PHE A 340 8.77 19.91 11.27
CA PHE A 340 8.11 20.13 12.56
C PHE A 340 9.12 20.56 13.62
N GLY A 341 8.69 21.37 14.57
CA GLY A 341 9.47 21.70 15.77
C GLY A 341 9.53 20.53 16.75
N ALA A 342 10.47 20.58 17.69
CA ALA A 342 10.55 19.61 18.79
C ALA A 342 9.31 19.61 19.72
N ASP A 343 8.46 20.65 19.62
CA ASP A 343 7.16 20.77 20.27
C ASP A 343 5.99 20.24 19.42
N GLY A 344 6.28 19.60 18.28
CA GLY A 344 5.30 19.06 17.35
C GLY A 344 4.53 20.11 16.53
N LYS A 345 4.90 21.40 16.56
CA LYS A 345 4.25 22.39 15.67
C LYS A 345 4.83 22.29 14.25
N PHE A 346 3.97 22.42 13.24
CA PHE A 346 4.42 22.57 11.86
C PHE A 346 5.27 23.84 11.72
N ALA A 347 6.53 23.67 11.30
CA ALA A 347 7.51 24.74 11.15
C ALA A 347 7.54 25.34 9.73
N GLY A 348 7.09 24.57 8.74
CA GLY A 348 6.96 24.98 7.34
C GLY A 348 7.25 23.84 6.35
N MET A 349 6.77 24.02 5.12
CA MET A 349 7.03 23.14 3.98
C MET A 349 8.18 23.73 3.14
N GLN A 350 9.00 22.86 2.54
CA GLN A 350 10.03 23.22 1.57
C GLN A 350 9.94 22.28 0.37
N GLU A 351 9.99 22.85 -0.83
CA GLU A 351 10.23 22.11 -2.06
C GLU A 351 11.72 22.06 -2.39
N THR A 352 12.15 20.92 -2.91
CA THR A 352 13.50 20.68 -3.44
C THR A 352 13.39 19.96 -4.78
N MET A 353 14.11 20.44 -5.78
CA MET A 353 14.33 19.76 -7.07
C MET A 353 15.36 18.63 -6.89
#